data_AF-A0A7V1IFP1-F1
#
_entry.id   AF-A0A7V1IFP1-F1
#
_cell.length_a   1.000
_cell.length_b   1.000
_cell.length_c   1.000
_cell.angle_alpha   90.00
_cell.angle_beta   90.00
_cell.angle_gamma   90.00
#
_symmetry.space_group_name_H-M   'P 1'
#
loop_
_entity.id
_entity.type
_entity.pdbx_description
1 polymer ?
#
loop_
_entity_poly.entity_id
_entity_poly.type
_entity_poly.pdbx_seq_one_letter_code
_entity_poly.pdbx_strand_id
1 'polypeptide(L)'
;MSPSSTGQADGGHHHFLKSLGPGLIWAGAAIGVSHLVQSTRAGARFGFALVVVVLLANLLKYPFFEFGPRYAAATGENLLEGYRRLGRWTLWLYFALTVGTMFTVEAAVTVVCAGLAAQLFGVTLTPVAWSAILIATCALLLVFGRYPLLDSAMKGIIIVLAVSTIIAVTAALLHGPAEAPGFQRPPLWDLAGISFIVALVGWMPSAIDISVWHSIWTLERRKQTGHAPSLRHALLDFNIGYFG
;
A
#
# COMPACT_ATOMS: atom_id res chain seq x y z
N MET A 1 -30.05 -45.84 2.79
CA MET A 1 -29.28 -45.30 1.65
C MET A 1 -28.89 -43.88 1.99
N SER A 2 -27.66 -43.67 2.42
CA SER A 2 -27.05 -42.38 2.70
C SER A 2 -26.63 -41.70 1.39
N PRO A 3 -26.97 -40.43 1.14
CA PRO A 3 -26.44 -39.72 -0.01
C PRO A 3 -24.98 -39.33 0.26
N SER A 4 -24.14 -39.73 -0.67
CA SER A 4 -22.71 -39.48 -0.79
C SER A 4 -22.38 -37.98 -0.86
N SER A 5 -21.43 -37.57 -0.03
CA SER A 5 -20.69 -36.32 -0.12
C SER A 5 -19.75 -36.35 -1.35
N THR A 6 -20.11 -35.63 -2.40
CA THR A 6 -19.22 -35.36 -3.53
C THR A 6 -18.94 -33.86 -3.65
N GLY A 7 -17.73 -33.47 -3.23
CA GLY A 7 -16.86 -32.60 -4.03
C GLY A 7 -17.17 -31.10 -4.13
N GLN A 8 -17.10 -30.38 -3.00
CA GLN A 8 -16.99 -28.92 -2.95
C GLN A 8 -15.58 -28.45 -3.36
N ALA A 9 -15.19 -28.58 -4.63
CA ALA A 9 -13.87 -28.13 -5.12
C ALA A 9 -13.94 -26.93 -6.08
N ASP A 10 -15.00 -26.79 -6.88
CA ASP A 10 -15.11 -25.71 -7.90
C ASP A 10 -15.53 -24.34 -7.36
N GLY A 11 -16.08 -24.27 -6.14
CA GLY A 11 -16.54 -23.01 -5.54
C GLY A 11 -15.42 -22.13 -4.96
N GLY A 12 -14.29 -22.72 -4.57
CA GLY A 12 -13.24 -22.01 -3.82
C GLY A 12 -12.57 -20.90 -4.62
N HIS A 13 -12.18 -21.19 -5.87
CA HIS A 13 -11.45 -20.24 -6.72
C HIS A 13 -12.35 -19.09 -7.17
N HIS A 14 -13.60 -19.38 -7.56
CA HIS A 14 -14.56 -18.36 -7.96
C HIS A 14 -14.94 -17.43 -6.79
N HIS A 15 -15.05 -17.96 -5.57
CA HIS A 15 -15.33 -17.18 -4.37
C HIS A 15 -14.12 -16.33 -3.95
N PHE A 16 -12.89 -16.83 -4.15
CA PHE A 16 -11.68 -16.07 -3.91
C PHE A 16 -11.53 -14.90 -4.88
N LEU A 17 -11.77 -15.09 -6.19
CA LEU A 17 -11.71 -14.01 -7.18
C LEU A 17 -12.69 -12.85 -6.88
N LYS A 18 -13.85 -13.17 -6.31
CA LYS A 18 -14.81 -12.16 -5.82
C LYS A 18 -14.28 -11.41 -4.58
N SER A 19 -13.44 -12.04 -3.79
CA SER A 19 -12.81 -11.44 -2.61
C SER A 19 -11.59 -10.59 -2.96
N LEU A 20 -10.88 -10.90 -4.05
CA LEU A 20 -9.65 -10.23 -4.48
C LEU A 20 -9.89 -8.76 -4.89
N GLY A 21 -9.15 -7.83 -4.30
CA GLY A 21 -9.22 -6.40 -4.61
C GLY A 21 -8.71 -5.50 -3.49
N PRO A 22 -9.32 -5.55 -2.28
CA PRO A 22 -8.91 -4.72 -1.14
C PRO A 22 -7.42 -4.80 -0.82
N GLY A 23 -6.82 -5.98 -0.87
CA GLY A 23 -5.40 -6.20 -0.68
C GLY A 23 -4.52 -5.52 -1.75
N LEU A 24 -4.96 -5.52 -3.01
CA LEU A 24 -4.25 -4.81 -4.09
C LEU A 24 -4.41 -3.29 -3.99
N ILE A 25 -5.56 -2.80 -3.52
CA ILE A 25 -5.74 -1.37 -3.20
C ILE A 25 -4.83 -0.99 -2.03
N TRP A 26 -4.73 -1.84 -1.00
CA TRP A 26 -3.79 -1.67 0.11
C TRP A 26 -2.35 -1.61 -0.38
N ALA A 27 -1.95 -2.53 -1.27
CA ALA A 27 -0.63 -2.52 -1.90
C ALA A 27 -0.38 -1.22 -2.65
N GLY A 28 -1.35 -0.75 -3.46
CA GLY A 28 -1.23 0.50 -4.21
C GLY A 28 -1.09 1.73 -3.32
N ALA A 29 -1.76 1.74 -2.17
CA ALA A 29 -1.65 2.79 -1.18
C ALA A 29 -0.35 2.71 -0.33
N ALA A 30 0.25 1.53 -0.19
CA ALA A 30 1.51 1.33 0.51
C ALA A 30 2.75 1.56 -0.38
N ILE A 31 2.68 1.17 -1.66
CA ILE A 31 3.79 1.26 -2.61
C ILE A 31 3.79 2.65 -3.28
N GLY A 32 4.26 3.65 -2.51
CA GLY A 32 4.40 5.02 -2.98
C GLY A 32 5.81 5.57 -2.75
N VAL A 33 5.88 6.79 -2.18
CA VAL A 33 7.13 7.51 -1.86
C VAL A 33 8.10 6.64 -1.04
N SER A 34 7.55 5.82 -0.15
CA SER A 34 8.31 4.96 0.74
C SER A 34 9.14 3.92 -0.05
N HIS A 35 8.57 3.32 -1.09
CA HIS A 35 9.24 2.29 -1.90
C HIS A 35 10.01 2.94 -3.06
N LEU A 36 9.36 3.82 -3.83
CA LEU A 36 9.92 4.40 -5.04
C LEU A 36 10.99 5.46 -4.78
N VAL A 37 10.93 6.16 -3.64
CA VAL A 37 11.88 7.23 -3.30
C VAL A 37 12.78 6.83 -2.13
N GLN A 38 12.22 6.40 -0.99
CA GLN A 38 13.04 6.15 0.20
C GLN A 38 13.85 4.86 0.09
N SER A 39 13.26 3.77 -0.39
CA SER A 39 13.99 2.50 -0.55
C SER A 39 15.04 2.57 -1.67
N THR A 40 14.75 3.26 -2.78
CA THR A 40 15.73 3.50 -3.85
C THR A 40 16.87 4.41 -3.37
N ARG A 41 16.57 5.46 -2.59
CA ARG A 41 17.60 6.28 -1.91
C ARG A 41 18.41 5.48 -0.91
N ALA A 42 17.78 4.59 -0.15
CA ALA A 42 18.46 3.72 0.81
C ALA A 42 19.47 2.81 0.10
N GLY A 43 19.05 2.18 -1.01
CA GLY A 43 19.93 1.37 -1.86
C GLY A 43 21.07 2.19 -2.47
N ALA A 44 20.78 3.37 -3.01
CA ALA A 44 21.79 4.24 -3.62
C ALA A 44 22.82 4.79 -2.61
N ARG A 45 22.40 5.06 -1.37
CA ARG A 45 23.28 5.66 -0.34
C ARG A 45 23.99 4.64 0.54
N PHE A 46 23.33 3.51 0.84
CA PHE A 46 23.81 2.54 1.83
C PHE A 46 24.00 1.13 1.25
N GLY A 47 23.81 0.94 -0.06
CA GLY A 47 23.87 -0.37 -0.70
C GLY A 47 22.84 -1.33 -0.08
N PHE A 48 23.25 -2.59 0.09
CA PHE A 48 22.39 -3.63 0.67
C PHE A 48 22.25 -3.58 2.18
N ALA A 49 22.95 -2.67 2.86
CA ALA A 49 23.09 -2.77 4.30
C ALA A 49 21.87 -2.29 5.11
N LEU A 50 20.86 -1.72 4.45
CA LEU A 50 19.55 -1.42 5.05
C LEU A 50 18.46 -2.43 4.67
N VAL A 51 18.76 -3.47 3.87
CA VAL A 51 17.77 -4.49 3.46
C VAL A 51 17.12 -5.16 4.67
N VAL A 52 17.94 -5.60 5.64
CA VAL A 52 17.42 -6.23 6.87
C VAL A 52 16.53 -5.27 7.67
N VAL A 53 16.89 -4.00 7.72
CA VAL A 53 16.09 -2.97 8.41
C VAL A 53 14.72 -2.80 7.74
N VAL A 54 14.67 -2.76 6.41
CA VAL A 54 13.42 -2.68 5.65
C VAL A 54 12.57 -3.93 5.84
N LEU A 55 13.17 -5.12 5.79
CA LEU A 55 12.45 -6.38 6.03
C LEU A 55 11.85 -6.43 7.44
N LEU A 56 12.61 -6.04 8.46
CA LEU A 56 12.12 -5.96 9.84
C LEU A 56 11.01 -4.92 10.01
N ALA A 57 11.13 -3.75 9.39
CA ALA A 57 10.09 -2.72 9.45
C ALA A 57 8.75 -3.22 8.91
N ASN A 58 8.78 -3.97 7.80
CA ASN A 58 7.60 -4.62 7.25
C ASN A 58 7.08 -5.71 8.19
N LEU A 59 7.92 -6.69 8.53
CA LEU A 59 7.54 -7.83 9.38
C LEU A 59 6.89 -7.40 10.71
N LEU A 60 7.45 -6.40 11.38
CA LEU A 60 6.94 -5.90 12.66
C LEU A 60 5.58 -5.20 12.53
N LYS A 61 5.31 -4.57 11.39
CA LYS A 61 4.05 -3.84 11.16
C LYS A 61 2.95 -4.70 10.57
N TYR A 62 3.27 -5.87 10.00
CA TYR A 62 2.30 -6.79 9.39
C TYR A 62 1.03 -7.01 10.24
N PRO A 63 1.10 -7.31 11.56
CA PRO A 63 -0.10 -7.60 12.35
C PRO A 63 -1.09 -6.42 12.40
N PHE A 64 -0.59 -5.19 12.36
CA PHE A 64 -1.42 -3.99 12.42
C PHE A 64 -2.22 -3.79 11.14
N PHE A 65 -1.62 -4.11 9.99
CA PHE A 65 -2.30 -4.01 8.69
C PHE A 65 -3.27 -5.18 8.46
N GLU A 66 -2.87 -6.38 8.86
CA GLU A 66 -3.68 -7.61 8.77
C GLU A 66 -4.97 -7.52 9.58
N PHE A 67 -4.95 -6.75 10.67
CA PHE A 67 -6.11 -6.58 11.53
C PHE A 67 -7.31 -5.92 10.84
N GLY A 68 -7.08 -5.01 9.89
CA GLY A 68 -8.13 -4.34 9.13
C GLY A 68 -9.09 -5.29 8.40
N PRO A 69 -8.61 -6.08 7.43
CA PRO A 69 -9.43 -7.04 6.69
C PRO A 69 -9.92 -8.19 7.59
N ARG A 70 -9.13 -8.61 8.58
CA ARG A 70 -9.56 -9.61 9.58
C ARG A 70 -10.80 -9.16 10.33
N TYR A 71 -10.78 -7.94 10.88
CA TYR A 71 -11.89 -7.38 11.64
C TYR A 71 -13.14 -7.26 10.76
N ALA A 72 -12.99 -6.71 9.55
CA ALA A 72 -14.09 -6.54 8.61
C ALA A 72 -14.73 -7.87 8.17
N ALA A 73 -13.92 -8.88 7.87
CA ALA A 73 -14.40 -10.20 7.48
C ALA A 73 -15.08 -10.94 8.64
N ALA A 74 -14.56 -10.82 9.86
CA ALA A 74 -15.08 -11.52 11.03
C ALA A 74 -16.36 -10.88 11.61
N THR A 75 -16.45 -9.56 11.61
CA THR A 75 -17.56 -8.82 12.26
C THR A 75 -18.60 -8.30 11.28
N GLY A 76 -18.22 -8.11 10.01
CA GLY A 76 -19.06 -7.45 9.01
C GLY A 76 -19.13 -5.92 9.16
N GLU A 77 -18.38 -5.34 10.10
CA GLU A 77 -18.26 -3.91 10.40
C GLU A 77 -16.84 -3.41 10.08
N ASN A 78 -16.66 -2.12 9.78
CA ASN A 78 -15.33 -1.55 9.59
C ASN A 78 -14.72 -1.13 10.96
N LEU A 79 -13.42 -0.84 10.96
CA LEU A 79 -12.70 -0.50 12.18
C LEU A 79 -13.20 0.78 12.87
N LEU A 80 -13.79 1.75 12.15
CA LEU A 80 -14.40 2.93 12.79
C LEU A 80 -15.62 2.54 13.62
N GLU A 81 -16.47 1.63 13.13
CA GLU A 81 -17.55 1.11 13.95
C GLU A 81 -17.01 0.33 15.16
N GLY A 82 -15.92 -0.42 14.98
CA GLY A 82 -15.20 -1.07 16.08
C GLY A 82 -14.69 -0.07 17.13
N TYR A 83 -14.04 1.00 16.70
CA TYR A 83 -13.57 2.07 17.58
C TYR A 83 -14.73 2.75 18.31
N ARG A 84 -15.86 2.99 17.62
CA ARG A 84 -17.06 3.57 18.23
C ARG A 84 -17.60 2.73 19.39
N ARG A 85 -17.45 1.39 19.36
CA ARG A 85 -17.84 0.49 20.46
C ARG A 85 -17.00 0.71 21.72
N LEU A 86 -15.77 1.19 21.61
CA LEU A 86 -14.91 1.58 22.73
C LEU A 86 -15.26 2.97 23.31
N GLY A 87 -16.12 3.73 22.63
CA GLY A 87 -16.58 5.05 23.02
C GLY A 87 -16.29 6.10 21.94
N ARG A 88 -17.02 7.22 21.98
CA ARG A 88 -16.91 8.29 20.96
C ARG A 88 -15.55 8.99 20.95
N TRP A 89 -14.79 8.91 22.04
CA TRP A 89 -13.47 9.53 22.17
C TRP A 89 -12.45 8.94 21.20
N THR A 90 -12.56 7.66 20.85
CA THR A 90 -11.66 6.99 19.89
C THR A 90 -11.83 7.54 18.47
N LEU A 91 -13.07 7.88 18.08
CA LEU A 91 -13.36 8.53 16.81
C LEU A 91 -12.76 9.93 16.74
N TRP A 92 -12.86 10.69 17.83
CA TRP A 92 -12.22 12.01 17.91
C TRP A 92 -10.69 11.91 17.86
N LEU A 93 -10.11 10.92 18.52
CA LEU A 93 -8.68 10.65 18.46
C LEU A 93 -8.24 10.29 17.02
N TYR A 94 -8.95 9.37 16.36
CA TYR A 94 -8.68 9.00 14.98
C TYR A 94 -8.83 10.20 14.03
N PHE A 95 -9.87 11.01 14.23
CA PHE A 95 -10.08 12.23 13.46
C PHE A 95 -8.94 13.23 13.65
N ALA A 96 -8.51 13.48 14.89
CA ALA A 96 -7.40 14.37 15.18
C ALA A 96 -6.08 13.88 14.56
N LEU A 97 -5.81 12.57 14.63
CA LEU A 97 -4.64 11.96 13.98
C LEU A 97 -4.71 12.12 12.46
N THR A 98 -5.87 11.84 11.87
CA THR A 98 -6.08 11.95 10.41
C THR A 98 -5.87 13.37 9.94
N VAL A 99 -6.49 14.36 10.58
CA VAL A 99 -6.32 15.78 10.22
C VAL A 99 -4.87 16.24 10.41
N GLY A 100 -4.21 15.76 11.47
CA GLY A 100 -2.82 16.08 11.76
C GLY A 100 -1.83 15.53 10.73
N THR A 101 -2.13 14.42 10.06
CA THR A 101 -1.20 13.77 9.12
C THR A 101 -1.59 13.95 7.65
N MET A 102 -2.87 14.06 7.32
CA MET A 102 -3.37 13.95 5.94
C MET A 102 -2.76 14.99 5.01
N PHE A 103 -2.61 16.25 5.45
CA PHE A 103 -2.04 17.30 4.60
C PHE A 103 -0.56 17.06 4.29
N THR A 104 0.19 16.54 5.26
CA THR A 104 1.61 16.21 5.07
C THR A 104 1.78 15.00 4.14
N VAL A 105 0.97 13.96 4.33
CA VAL A 105 0.97 12.78 3.46
C VAL A 105 0.59 13.17 2.03
N GLU A 106 -0.50 13.92 1.86
CA GLU A 106 -0.99 14.38 0.56
C GLU A 106 0.05 15.26 -0.14
N ALA A 107 0.63 16.24 0.55
CA ALA A 107 1.66 17.10 -0.02
C ALA A 107 2.90 16.28 -0.45
N ALA A 108 3.35 15.34 0.38
CA ALA A 108 4.52 14.52 0.07
C ALA A 108 4.29 13.61 -1.15
N VAL A 109 3.15 12.91 -1.21
CA VAL A 109 2.80 12.02 -2.32
C VAL A 109 2.62 12.84 -3.60
N THR A 110 1.84 13.91 -3.55
CA THR A 110 1.51 14.70 -4.74
C THR A 110 2.70 15.43 -5.32
N VAL A 111 3.61 15.98 -4.50
CA VAL A 111 4.85 16.62 -5.01
C VAL A 111 5.78 15.61 -5.66
N VAL A 112 5.92 14.40 -5.10
CA VAL A 112 6.72 13.34 -5.72
C VAL A 112 6.11 12.91 -7.06
N CYS A 113 4.80 12.69 -7.10
CA CYS A 113 4.09 12.36 -8.34
C CYS A 113 4.20 13.47 -9.38
N ALA A 114 4.10 14.75 -8.97
CA ALA A 114 4.29 15.90 -9.86
C ALA A 114 5.70 15.93 -10.47
N GLY A 115 6.74 15.64 -9.67
CA GLY A 115 8.12 15.54 -10.16
C GLY A 115 8.29 14.40 -11.17
N LEU A 116 7.69 13.23 -10.90
CA LEU A 116 7.70 12.10 -11.84
C LEU A 116 6.94 12.42 -13.13
N ALA A 117 5.78 13.07 -13.03
CA ALA A 117 4.96 13.46 -14.19
C ALA A 117 5.70 14.47 -15.08
N ALA A 118 6.34 15.48 -14.48
CA ALA A 118 7.15 16.46 -15.22
C ALA A 118 8.25 15.77 -16.04
N GLN A 119 8.94 14.79 -15.45
CA GLN A 119 9.99 14.04 -16.15
C GLN A 119 9.44 13.07 -17.19
N LEU A 120 8.31 12.42 -16.92
CA LEU A 120 7.71 11.45 -17.83
C LEU A 120 7.15 12.10 -19.10
N PHE A 121 6.44 13.22 -18.94
CA PHE A 121 5.80 13.92 -20.06
C PHE A 121 6.70 14.97 -20.72
N GLY A 122 7.82 15.33 -20.09
CA GLY A 122 8.73 16.36 -20.58
C GLY A 122 8.10 17.76 -20.63
N VAL A 123 6.99 17.99 -19.93
CA VAL A 123 6.28 19.28 -19.90
C VAL A 123 6.70 20.07 -18.67
N THR A 124 7.22 21.27 -18.92
CA THR A 124 7.71 22.21 -17.90
C THR A 124 6.57 23.02 -17.28
N LEU A 125 5.79 22.39 -16.41
CA LEU A 125 4.86 23.08 -15.51
C LEU A 125 5.46 23.27 -14.12
N THR A 126 4.93 24.22 -13.35
CA THR A 126 5.29 24.35 -11.94
C THR A 126 4.84 23.12 -11.15
N PRO A 127 5.53 22.74 -10.06
CA PRO A 127 5.10 21.62 -9.20
C PRO A 127 3.66 21.78 -8.70
N VAL A 128 3.23 23.03 -8.45
CA VAL A 128 1.86 23.35 -8.02
C VAL A 128 0.85 23.05 -9.13
N ALA A 129 1.14 23.42 -10.38
CA ALA A 129 0.25 23.14 -11.50
C ALA A 129 0.12 21.63 -11.76
N TRP A 130 1.23 20.89 -11.76
CA TRP A 130 1.21 19.43 -11.85
C TRP A 130 0.42 18.79 -10.71
N SER A 131 0.63 19.26 -9.48
CA SER A 131 -0.10 18.79 -8.29
C SER A 131 -1.60 19.00 -8.43
N ALA A 132 -2.01 20.20 -8.87
CA ALA A 132 -3.42 20.53 -9.08
C ALA A 132 -4.07 19.66 -10.16
N ILE A 133 -3.38 19.41 -11.27
CA ILE A 133 -3.85 18.52 -12.34
C ILE A 133 -4.03 17.10 -11.80
N LEU A 134 -3.03 16.55 -11.11
CA LEU A 134 -3.09 15.20 -10.56
C LEU A 134 -4.23 15.03 -9.56
N ILE A 135 -4.35 15.95 -8.60
CA ILE A 135 -5.44 15.93 -7.62
C ILE A 135 -6.80 16.02 -8.32
N ALA A 136 -6.95 16.93 -9.28
CA ALA A 136 -8.20 17.08 -10.03
C ALA A 136 -8.54 15.79 -10.81
N THR A 137 -7.56 15.17 -11.46
CA THR A 137 -7.76 13.89 -12.17
C THR A 137 -8.19 12.79 -11.21
N CYS A 138 -7.49 12.60 -10.08
CA CYS A 138 -7.86 11.61 -9.07
C CYS A 138 -9.26 11.87 -8.50
N ALA A 139 -9.60 13.12 -8.21
CA ALA A 139 -10.92 13.51 -7.71
C ALA A 139 -12.02 13.19 -8.74
N LEU A 140 -11.83 13.54 -10.01
CA LEU A 140 -12.78 13.25 -11.08
C LEU A 140 -12.98 11.73 -11.24
N LEU A 141 -11.89 10.95 -11.27
CA LEU A 141 -11.96 9.49 -11.36
C LEU A 141 -12.79 8.89 -10.21
N LEU A 142 -12.58 9.36 -8.97
CA LEU A 142 -13.28 8.83 -7.80
C LEU A 142 -14.74 9.30 -7.72
N VAL A 143 -15.04 10.55 -8.10
CA VAL A 143 -16.42 11.08 -8.09
C VAL A 143 -17.31 10.30 -9.06
N PHE A 144 -16.83 10.00 -10.26
CA PHE A 144 -17.61 9.26 -11.27
C PHE A 144 -17.51 7.75 -11.12
N GLY A 145 -16.31 7.23 -10.89
CA GLY A 145 -16.03 5.80 -10.91
C GLY A 145 -16.24 5.07 -9.59
N ARG A 146 -16.26 5.79 -8.46
CA ARG A 146 -16.43 5.25 -7.09
C ARG A 146 -15.49 4.07 -6.82
N TYR A 147 -15.89 3.14 -5.94
CA TYR A 147 -15.11 1.95 -5.59
C TYR A 147 -14.80 1.02 -6.78
N PRO A 148 -15.72 0.73 -7.73
CA PRO A 148 -15.42 -0.19 -8.84
C PRO A 148 -14.27 0.27 -9.74
N LEU A 149 -14.18 1.57 -10.04
CA LEU A 149 -13.07 2.11 -10.83
C LEU A 149 -11.77 2.09 -10.04
N LEU A 150 -11.81 2.41 -8.74
CA LEU A 150 -10.64 2.30 -7.87
C LEU A 150 -10.09 0.87 -7.86
N ASP A 151 -10.95 -0.12 -7.65
CA ASP A 151 -10.55 -1.54 -7.61
C ASP A 151 -9.92 -2.01 -8.93
N SER A 152 -10.54 -1.70 -10.07
CA SER A 152 -10.03 -2.13 -11.38
C SER A 152 -8.76 -1.38 -11.79
N ALA A 153 -8.68 -0.07 -11.52
CA ALA A 153 -7.49 0.73 -11.80
C ALA A 153 -6.29 0.29 -10.94
N MET A 154 -6.50 0.05 -9.64
CA MET A 154 -5.42 -0.40 -8.74
C MET A 154 -4.88 -1.77 -9.14
N LYS A 155 -5.74 -2.69 -9.57
CA LYS A 155 -5.31 -3.98 -10.14
C LYS A 155 -4.35 -3.80 -11.32
N GLY A 156 -4.72 -2.94 -12.26
CA GLY A 156 -3.88 -2.63 -13.41
C GLY A 156 -2.54 -2.02 -13.00
N ILE A 157 -2.58 -1.00 -12.13
CA ILE A 157 -1.38 -0.29 -11.66
C ILE A 157 -0.41 -1.22 -10.93
N ILE A 158 -0.90 -2.05 -9.99
CA ILE A 158 -0.06 -2.97 -9.23
C ILE A 158 0.57 -4.04 -10.13
N ILE A 159 -0.17 -4.59 -11.10
CA ILE A 159 0.40 -5.56 -12.04
C ILE A 159 1.52 -4.92 -12.86
N VAL A 160 1.29 -3.71 -13.41
CA VAL A 160 2.31 -2.99 -14.18
C VAL A 160 3.53 -2.70 -13.31
N LEU A 161 3.32 -2.27 -12.06
CA LEU A 161 4.40 -1.95 -11.13
C LEU A 161 5.23 -3.19 -10.75
N ALA A 162 4.57 -4.31 -10.46
CA ALA A 162 5.22 -5.57 -10.13
C ALA A 162 6.06 -6.07 -11.32
N VAL A 163 5.48 -6.12 -12.53
CA VAL A 163 6.21 -6.52 -13.74
C VAL A 163 7.39 -5.59 -14.01
N SER A 164 7.21 -4.28 -13.88
CA SER A 164 8.28 -3.28 -14.08
C SER A 164 9.41 -3.46 -13.07
N THR A 165 9.07 -3.78 -11.82
CA THR A 165 10.05 -4.03 -10.76
C THR A 165 10.83 -5.31 -10.99
N ILE A 166 10.18 -6.40 -11.43
CA ILE A 166 10.85 -7.64 -11.82
C ILE A 166 11.83 -7.39 -12.97
N ILE A 167 11.41 -6.63 -13.99
CA ILE A 167 12.28 -6.26 -15.12
C ILE A 167 13.48 -5.44 -14.61
N ALA A 168 13.25 -4.43 -13.76
CA ALA A 168 14.30 -3.59 -13.22
C ALA A 168 15.31 -4.37 -12.37
N VAL A 169 14.84 -5.26 -11.49
CA VAL A 169 15.71 -6.13 -10.67
C VAL A 169 16.50 -7.09 -11.54
N THR A 170 15.86 -7.72 -12.53
CA THR A 170 16.54 -8.64 -13.46
C THR A 170 17.61 -7.90 -14.25
N ALA A 171 17.31 -6.72 -14.79
CA ALA A 171 18.27 -5.89 -15.48
C ALA A 171 19.45 -5.50 -14.57
N ALA A 172 19.18 -5.10 -13.31
CA ALA A 172 20.23 -4.76 -12.36
C ALA A 172 21.15 -5.95 -12.04
N LEU A 173 20.60 -7.17 -11.92
CA LEU A 173 21.39 -8.38 -11.70
C LEU A 173 22.25 -8.76 -12.91
N LEU A 174 21.73 -8.58 -14.14
CA LEU A 174 22.45 -8.91 -15.36
C LEU A 174 23.60 -7.94 -15.67
N HIS A 175 23.41 -6.64 -15.42
CA HIS A 175 24.45 -5.63 -15.65
C HIS A 175 25.49 -5.58 -14.52
N GLY A 176 25.21 -6.24 -13.40
CA GLY A 176 26.09 -6.30 -12.24
C GLY A 176 26.14 -4.98 -11.44
N PRO A 177 26.84 -4.98 -10.30
CA PRO A 177 26.99 -3.77 -9.49
C PRO A 177 27.79 -2.72 -10.24
N ALA A 178 27.14 -1.61 -10.60
CA ALA A 178 27.81 -0.37 -10.99
C ALA A 178 28.27 0.35 -9.72
N GLU A 179 29.15 -0.26 -8.93
CA GLU A 179 29.82 0.49 -7.86
C GLU A 179 30.73 1.52 -8.52
N ALA A 180 30.40 2.80 -8.35
CA ALA A 180 31.30 3.87 -8.74
C ALA A 180 32.67 3.62 -8.06
N PRO A 181 33.79 3.66 -8.79
CA PRO A 181 35.11 3.48 -8.19
C PRO A 181 35.27 4.41 -6.98
N GLY A 182 35.46 3.84 -5.78
CA GLY A 182 35.61 4.60 -4.54
C GLY A 182 34.32 4.91 -3.77
N PHE A 183 33.21 4.20 -4.01
CA PHE A 183 32.02 4.32 -3.17
C PHE A 183 32.36 4.04 -1.69
N GLN A 184 32.18 5.06 -0.85
CA GLN A 184 32.28 4.94 0.60
C GLN A 184 30.91 5.16 1.20
N ARG A 185 30.44 4.13 1.90
CA ARG A 185 29.16 4.17 2.59
C ARG A 185 29.21 5.17 3.75
N PRO A 186 28.21 6.07 3.90
CA PRO A 186 28.10 6.89 5.09
C PRO A 186 27.94 6.03 6.36
N PRO A 187 28.49 6.45 7.51
CA PRO A 187 28.30 5.73 8.76
C PRO A 187 26.81 5.65 9.11
N LEU A 188 26.38 4.51 9.67
CA LEU A 188 24.98 4.32 10.07
C LEU A 188 24.65 4.94 11.43
N TRP A 189 25.64 4.96 12.31
CA TRP A 189 25.45 5.23 13.74
C TRP A 189 25.73 6.68 14.11
N ASP A 190 25.90 7.54 13.11
CA ASP A 190 25.91 8.98 13.33
C ASP A 190 24.46 9.53 13.29
N LEU A 191 24.32 10.81 13.64
CA LEU A 191 23.00 11.45 13.69
C LEU A 191 22.27 11.38 12.33
N ALA A 192 22.99 11.51 11.22
CA ALA A 192 22.41 11.51 9.89
C ALA A 192 21.90 10.12 9.47
N GLY A 193 22.70 9.08 9.70
CA GLY A 193 22.36 7.69 9.44
C GLY A 193 21.19 7.22 10.29
N ILE A 194 21.20 7.52 11.59
CA ILE A 194 20.10 7.21 12.50
C ILE A 194 18.83 7.95 12.08
N SER A 195 18.92 9.25 11.76
CA SER A 195 17.77 10.04 11.31
C SER A 195 17.15 9.48 10.02
N PHE A 196 17.99 9.04 9.07
CA PHE A 196 17.53 8.40 7.85
C PHE A 196 16.84 7.06 8.13
N ILE A 197 17.43 6.22 8.99
CA ILE A 197 16.82 4.93 9.38
C ILE A 197 15.47 5.14 10.05
N VAL A 198 15.37 6.10 10.98
CA VAL A 198 14.10 6.40 11.67
C VAL A 198 13.03 6.88 10.68
N ALA A 199 13.39 7.75 9.74
CA ALA A 199 12.47 8.20 8.69
C ALA A 199 12.04 7.04 7.77
N LEU A 200 12.99 6.18 7.37
CA LEU A 200 12.74 5.02 6.51
C LEU A 200 11.80 4.01 7.19
N VAL A 201 12.13 3.57 8.41
CA VAL A 201 11.34 2.60 9.18
C VAL A 201 9.99 3.18 9.59
N GLY A 202 9.95 4.47 9.96
CA GLY A 202 8.73 5.17 10.35
C GLY A 202 7.67 5.12 9.25
N TRP A 203 8.08 5.38 8.00
CA TRP A 203 7.17 5.43 6.86
C TRP A 203 6.94 4.06 6.17
N MET A 204 7.87 3.11 6.28
CA MET A 204 7.74 1.78 5.66
C MET A 204 6.75 0.87 6.42
N PRO A 205 5.89 0.09 5.74
CA PRO A 205 5.47 0.25 4.34
C PRO A 205 4.50 1.43 4.17
N SER A 206 3.64 1.65 5.16
CA SER A 206 2.67 2.74 5.24
C SER A 206 2.38 3.09 6.70
N ALA A 207 1.56 4.10 6.92
CA ALA A 207 1.04 4.45 8.24
C ALA A 207 -0.05 3.45 8.69
N ILE A 208 -0.10 3.15 9.99
CA ILE A 208 -0.94 2.07 10.55
C ILE A 208 -2.46 2.34 10.38
N ASP A 209 -2.85 3.60 10.27
CA ASP A 209 -4.22 4.04 10.02
C ASP A 209 -4.82 3.52 8.70
N ILE A 210 -3.99 3.15 7.73
CA ILE A 210 -4.45 2.48 6.48
C ILE A 210 -5.24 1.19 6.76
N SER A 211 -5.02 0.54 7.92
CA SER A 211 -5.81 -0.64 8.34
C SER A 211 -7.30 -0.32 8.41
N VAL A 212 -7.66 0.90 8.82
CA VAL A 212 -9.04 1.39 8.85
C VAL A 212 -9.62 1.45 7.45
N TRP A 213 -8.86 2.00 6.50
CA TRP A 213 -9.28 2.16 5.11
C TRP A 213 -9.44 0.79 4.45
N HIS A 214 -8.50 -0.12 4.73
CA HIS A 214 -8.56 -1.48 4.24
C HIS A 214 -9.82 -2.21 4.74
N SER A 215 -10.18 -2.05 6.02
CA SER A 215 -11.43 -2.61 6.56
C SER A 215 -12.67 -2.10 5.83
N ILE A 216 -12.68 -0.82 5.42
CA ILE A 216 -13.77 -0.22 4.63
C ILE A 216 -13.79 -0.84 3.22
N TRP A 217 -12.65 -0.92 2.54
CA TRP A 217 -12.55 -1.53 1.21
C TRP A 217 -12.98 -2.99 1.20
N THR A 218 -12.69 -3.77 2.24
CA THR A 218 -13.22 -5.13 2.39
C THR A 218 -14.75 -5.16 2.37
N LEU A 219 -15.40 -4.22 3.06
CA LEU A 219 -16.86 -4.11 3.06
C LEU A 219 -17.43 -3.58 1.74
N GLU A 220 -16.74 -2.64 1.08
CA GLU A 220 -17.13 -2.13 -0.24
C GLU A 220 -17.00 -3.22 -1.31
N ARG A 221 -15.97 -4.06 -1.25
CA ARG A 221 -15.83 -5.24 -2.13
C ARG A 221 -16.99 -6.21 -1.95
N ARG A 222 -17.42 -6.44 -0.71
CA ARG A 222 -18.60 -7.25 -0.40
C ARG A 222 -19.86 -6.68 -1.06
N LYS A 223 -20.07 -5.35 -0.97
CA LYS A 223 -21.19 -4.67 -1.64
C LYS A 223 -21.11 -4.78 -3.16
N GLN A 224 -19.93 -4.58 -3.73
CA GLN A 224 -19.69 -4.63 -5.17
C GLN A 224 -19.95 -6.02 -5.76
N THR A 225 -19.56 -7.09 -5.06
CA THR A 225 -19.60 -8.47 -5.59
C THR A 225 -20.76 -9.31 -5.08
N GLY A 226 -21.52 -8.80 -4.10
CA GLY A 226 -22.56 -9.56 -3.41
C GLY A 226 -22.03 -10.74 -2.59
N HIS A 227 -20.71 -10.82 -2.38
CA HIS A 227 -20.05 -11.94 -1.71
C HIS A 227 -19.38 -11.47 -0.42
N ALA A 228 -19.77 -12.05 0.72
CA ALA A 228 -19.05 -11.86 1.97
C ALA A 228 -17.81 -12.76 1.98
N PRO A 229 -16.58 -12.20 2.02
CA PRO A 229 -15.37 -13.01 2.02
C PRO A 229 -15.29 -13.82 3.32
N SER A 230 -14.89 -15.09 3.21
CA SER A 230 -14.46 -15.84 4.39
C SER A 230 -13.20 -15.20 4.97
N LEU A 231 -12.95 -15.38 6.27
CA LEU A 231 -11.72 -14.89 6.89
C LEU A 231 -10.48 -15.35 6.10
N ARG A 232 -10.42 -16.63 5.71
CA ARG A 232 -9.32 -17.17 4.92
C ARG A 232 -9.12 -16.44 3.58
N HIS A 233 -10.19 -16.11 2.86
CA HIS A 233 -10.09 -15.39 1.59
C HIS A 233 -9.69 -13.93 1.78
N ALA A 234 -10.19 -13.26 2.82
CA ALA A 234 -9.79 -11.89 3.15
C ALA A 234 -8.31 -11.80 3.53
N LEU A 235 -7.80 -12.76 4.31
CA LEU A 235 -6.39 -12.82 4.66
C LEU A 235 -5.51 -13.20 3.47
N LEU A 236 -5.98 -14.07 2.58
CA LEU A 236 -5.26 -14.41 1.36
C LEU A 236 -5.15 -13.20 0.41
N ASP A 237 -6.23 -12.45 0.20
CA ASP A 237 -6.23 -11.21 -0.58
C ASP A 237 -5.25 -10.19 0.02
N PHE A 238 -5.30 -9.97 1.33
CA PHE A 238 -4.33 -9.10 2.01
C PHE A 238 -2.89 -9.57 1.83
N ASN A 239 -2.61 -10.86 2.03
CA ASN A 239 -1.25 -11.40 1.93
C ASN A 239 -0.68 -11.31 0.51
N ILE A 240 -1.53 -11.44 -0.52
CA ILE A 240 -1.11 -11.20 -1.90
C ILE A 240 -0.71 -9.74 -2.08
N GLY A 241 -1.50 -8.79 -1.56
CA GLY A 241 -1.11 -7.38 -1.61
C GLY A 241 0.08 -7.00 -0.72
N TYR A 242 0.31 -7.75 0.36
CA TYR A 242 1.36 -7.46 1.33
C TYR A 242 2.72 -8.01 0.91
N PHE A 243 2.77 -9.26 0.42
CA PHE A 243 4.01 -9.96 0.09
C PHE A 243 4.30 -10.06 -1.41
N GLY A 244 3.27 -9.97 -2.26
CA GLY A 244 3.40 -10.10 -3.72
C GLY A 244 3.83 -8.82 -4.38
#